data_AF-A0A935P0Z7-F1
#
_entry.id   AF-A0A935P0Z7-F1
#
_cell.length_a   1.000
_cell.length_b   1.000
_cell.length_c   1.000
_cell.angle_alpha   90.00
_cell.angle_beta   90.00
_cell.angle_gamma   90.00
#
_symmetry.space_group_name_H-M   'P 1'
#
loop_
_entity.id
_entity.type
_entity.pdbx_description
1 polymer ?
#
loop_
_entity_poly.entity_id
_entity_poly.type
_entity_poly.pdbx_seq_one_letter_code
_entity_poly.pdbx_strand_id
1 'polypeptide(L)'
;MKRSIEDVSKFLRARGCPEFVIEGGLEGLLASWERFAAGLALGYTLGLEEYLNDLDTRQILADLLLNVPAAAFVAMHRVAAADELVRTSTRPHAVCLWGADNAQRHGYTADHNWWYFAVPVQGNPGLLAKIPR
;
A
#
# COMPACT_ATOMS: atom_id res chain seq x y z
N MET A 1 3.17 17.98 17.54
CA MET A 1 2.64 18.12 16.16
C MET A 1 3.69 18.56 15.14
N LYS A 2 4.45 19.66 15.34
CA LYS A 2 5.54 20.02 14.39
C LYS A 2 6.63 18.94 14.26
N ARG A 3 7.07 18.39 15.39
CA ARG A 3 8.10 17.33 15.43
C ARG A 3 7.69 16.04 14.71
N SER A 4 6.42 15.63 14.85
CA SER A 4 5.90 14.43 14.17
C SER A 4 5.80 14.59 12.66
N ILE A 5 5.53 15.80 12.15
CA ILE A 5 5.54 16.07 10.71
C ILE A 5 6.98 15.99 10.16
N GLU A 6 7.94 16.58 10.87
CA GLU A 6 9.35 16.51 10.49
C GLU A 6 9.88 15.07 10.50
N ASP A 7 9.52 14.28 11.50
CA ASP A 7 9.90 12.86 11.59
C ASP A 7 9.33 12.05 10.41
N VAL A 8 8.07 12.30 10.00
CA VAL A 8 7.47 11.67 8.81
C VAL A 8 8.23 12.06 7.55
N SER A 9 8.43 13.36 7.28
CA SER A 9 9.14 13.79 6.06
C SER A 9 10.59 13.29 6.02
N LYS A 10 11.28 13.25 7.17
CA LYS A 10 12.63 12.70 7.28
C LYS A 10 12.65 11.20 6.95
N PHE A 11 11.68 10.45 7.49
CA PHE A 11 11.56 9.02 7.20
C PHE A 11 11.33 8.77 5.70
N LEU A 12 10.35 9.46 5.10
CA LEU A 12 10.01 9.29 3.68
C LEU A 12 11.20 9.64 2.76
N ARG A 13 11.96 10.69 3.08
CA ARG A 13 13.20 11.02 2.36
C ARG A 13 14.26 9.93 2.50
N ALA A 14 14.49 9.44 3.71
CA ALA A 14 15.49 8.38 3.96
C ALA A 14 15.12 7.06 3.26
N ARG A 15 13.83 6.76 3.13
CA ARG A 15 13.32 5.62 2.35
C ARG A 15 13.50 5.80 0.84
N GLY A 16 13.73 7.02 0.36
CA GLY A 16 13.87 7.33 -1.07
C GLY A 16 12.54 7.51 -1.79
N CYS A 17 11.47 7.89 -1.07
CA CYS A 17 10.18 8.18 -1.69
C CYS A 17 10.28 9.39 -2.64
N PRO A 18 9.46 9.45 -3.71
CA PRO A 18 9.35 10.62 -4.58
C PRO A 18 8.94 11.89 -3.83
N GLU A 19 9.30 13.07 -4.34
CA GLU A 19 9.03 14.35 -3.66
C GLU A 19 7.53 14.55 -3.38
N PHE A 20 6.64 14.20 -4.31
CA PHE A 20 5.20 14.34 -4.09
C PHE A 20 4.67 13.47 -2.93
N VAL A 21 5.31 12.33 -2.64
CA VAL A 21 4.98 11.49 -1.48
C VAL A 21 5.49 12.13 -0.20
N ILE A 22 6.69 12.71 -0.23
CA ILE A 22 7.29 13.41 0.91
C ILE A 22 6.47 14.66 1.28
N GLU A 23 6.06 15.44 0.28
CA GLU A 23 5.20 16.62 0.42
C GLU A 23 3.81 16.26 0.94
N GLY A 24 3.21 15.18 0.42
CA GLY A 24 1.92 14.67 0.90
C GLY A 24 1.98 14.11 2.33
N GLY A 25 3.13 13.58 2.74
CA GLY A 25 3.37 13.05 4.07
C GLY A 25 2.38 11.93 4.45
N LEU A 26 2.09 11.83 5.74
CA LEU A 26 1.17 10.82 6.26
C LEU A 26 -0.25 10.96 5.69
N GLU A 27 -0.75 12.20 5.58
CA GLU A 27 -2.10 12.44 5.08
C GLU A 27 -2.25 12.04 3.62
N GLY A 28 -1.27 12.38 2.77
CA GLY A 28 -1.26 11.99 1.36
C GLY A 28 -1.25 10.48 1.18
N LEU A 29 -0.44 9.76 1.97
CA LEU A 29 -0.39 8.30 1.96
C LEU A 29 -1.72 7.67 2.39
N LEU A 30 -2.32 8.17 3.47
CA LEU A 30 -3.63 7.70 3.96
C LEU A 30 -4.72 7.93 2.91
N ALA A 31 -4.82 9.15 2.39
CA ALA A 31 -5.80 9.49 1.36
C ALA A 31 -5.60 8.66 0.08
N SER A 32 -4.35 8.36 -0.30
CA SER A 32 -4.08 7.51 -1.46
C SER A 32 -4.55 6.07 -1.22
N TRP A 33 -4.24 5.50 -0.06
CA TRP A 33 -4.67 4.15 0.30
C TRP A 33 -6.20 4.03 0.42
N GLU A 34 -6.85 5.02 1.01
CA GLU A 34 -8.31 5.06 1.13
C GLU A 34 -9.00 5.16 -0.24
N ARG A 35 -8.47 5.98 -1.15
CA ARG A 35 -8.98 6.06 -2.53
C ARG A 35 -8.80 4.76 -3.28
N PHE A 36 -7.66 4.10 -3.13
CA PHE A 36 -7.42 2.78 -3.70
C PHE A 36 -8.44 1.76 -3.19
N ALA A 37 -8.66 1.70 -1.87
CA ALA A 37 -9.61 0.79 -1.25
C ALA A 37 -11.04 1.02 -1.78
N ALA A 38 -11.47 2.29 -1.87
CA ALA A 38 -12.76 2.65 -2.46
C ALA A 38 -12.86 2.28 -3.95
N GLY A 39 -11.78 2.49 -4.71
CA GLY A 39 -11.71 2.12 -6.12
C GLY A 39 -11.82 0.61 -6.35
N LEU A 40 -11.20 -0.19 -5.48
CA LEU A 40 -11.32 -1.66 -5.53
C LEU A 40 -12.76 -2.12 -5.30
N ALA A 41 -13.45 -1.53 -4.32
CA ALA A 41 -14.83 -1.89 -3.99
C ALA A 41 -15.82 -1.60 -5.15
N LEU A 42 -15.48 -0.67 -6.03
CA LEU A 42 -16.27 -0.31 -7.22
C LEU A 42 -15.83 -1.05 -8.50
N GLY A 43 -14.76 -1.85 -8.42
CA GLY A 43 -14.10 -2.48 -9.56
C GLY A 43 -12.92 -1.65 -10.07
N TYR A 44 -11.71 -2.13 -9.83
CA TYR A 44 -10.48 -1.40 -10.13
C TYR A 44 -10.24 -1.29 -11.64
N THR A 45 -10.15 -0.08 -12.19
CA THR A 45 -10.16 0.15 -13.65
C THR A 45 -8.80 0.33 -14.29
N LEU A 46 -7.75 0.55 -13.49
CA LEU A 46 -6.39 0.83 -13.99
C LEU A 46 -5.58 -0.45 -14.28
N GLY A 47 -4.36 -0.28 -14.78
CA GLY A 47 -3.47 -1.37 -15.15
C GLY A 47 -2.68 -1.95 -13.98
N LEU A 48 -1.85 -2.96 -14.29
CA LEU A 48 -1.01 -3.62 -13.29
C LEU A 48 -0.01 -2.65 -12.64
N GLU A 49 0.59 -1.73 -13.40
CA GLU A 49 1.58 -0.80 -12.86
C GLU A 49 0.96 0.16 -11.83
N GLU A 50 -0.22 0.70 -12.12
CA GLU A 50 -0.96 1.53 -11.16
C GLU A 50 -1.38 0.72 -9.93
N TYR A 51 -1.87 -0.50 -10.15
CA TYR A 51 -2.23 -1.40 -9.05
C TYR A 51 -1.05 -1.65 -8.12
N LEU A 52 0.11 -1.93 -8.70
CA LEU A 52 1.35 -2.09 -7.97
C LEU A 52 1.68 -0.80 -7.19
N ASN A 53 1.70 0.36 -7.81
CA ASN A 53 1.98 1.62 -7.11
C ASN A 53 1.04 1.86 -5.90
N ASP A 54 -0.23 1.49 -6.02
CA ASP A 54 -1.19 1.55 -4.91
C ASP A 54 -0.84 0.55 -3.79
N LEU A 55 -0.42 -0.68 -4.11
CA LEU A 55 0.06 -1.64 -3.12
C LEU A 55 1.34 -1.16 -2.42
N ASP A 56 2.26 -0.52 -3.14
CA ASP A 56 3.49 0.03 -2.56
C ASP A 56 3.21 1.20 -1.61
N THR A 57 2.14 1.96 -1.85
CA THR A 57 1.64 2.95 -0.87
C THR A 57 1.37 2.29 0.49
N ARG A 58 0.78 1.09 0.50
CA ARG A 58 0.54 0.35 1.74
C ARG A 58 1.81 -0.17 2.40
N GLN A 59 2.83 -0.52 1.62
CA GLN A 59 4.16 -0.85 2.14
C GLN A 59 4.84 0.36 2.78
N ILE A 60 4.79 1.53 2.13
CA ILE A 60 5.32 2.78 2.68
C ILE A 60 4.62 3.11 4.00
N LEU A 61 3.30 2.98 4.06
CA LEU A 61 2.54 3.14 5.31
C LEU A 61 3.01 2.13 6.38
N ALA A 62 3.13 0.84 6.04
CA ALA A 62 3.58 -0.18 6.98
C ALA A 62 4.91 0.20 7.64
N ASP A 63 5.90 0.57 6.83
CA ASP A 63 7.24 0.91 7.30
C ASP A 63 7.22 2.22 8.10
N LEU A 64 6.45 3.22 7.65
CA LEU A 64 6.33 4.51 8.34
C LEU A 64 5.73 4.32 9.74
N LEU A 65 4.64 3.57 9.87
CA LEU A 65 3.96 3.39 11.16
C LEU A 65 4.79 2.53 12.11
N LEU A 66 5.61 1.63 11.61
CA LEU A 66 6.56 0.87 12.42
C LEU A 66 7.69 1.76 12.98
N ASN A 67 8.18 2.72 12.20
CA ASN A 67 9.36 3.52 12.55
C ASN A 67 9.05 4.89 13.14
N VAL A 68 7.81 5.39 13.02
CA VAL A 68 7.37 6.69 13.53
C VAL A 68 6.11 6.50 14.40
N PRO A 69 6.25 6.19 15.70
CA PRO A 69 5.11 5.84 16.57
C PRO A 69 4.01 6.90 16.67
N ALA A 70 4.38 8.19 16.56
CA ALA A 70 3.40 9.28 16.55
C ALA A 70 2.47 9.22 15.32
N ALA A 71 2.97 8.75 14.17
CA ALA A 71 2.16 8.54 12.97
C ALA A 71 1.21 7.36 13.16
N ALA A 72 1.68 6.26 13.77
CA ALA A 72 0.86 5.07 14.07
C ALA A 72 -0.38 5.42 14.88
N PHE A 73 -0.22 6.24 15.93
CA PHE A 73 -1.33 6.65 16.78
C PHE A 73 -2.46 7.36 16.02
N VAL A 74 -2.10 8.21 15.05
CA VAL A 74 -3.06 9.00 14.25
C VAL A 74 -3.67 8.16 13.12
N ALA A 75 -2.90 7.25 12.53
CA ALA A 75 -3.28 6.55 11.30
C ALA A 75 -4.01 5.23 11.53
N MET A 76 -3.87 4.59 12.70
CA MET A 76 -4.25 3.18 12.88
C MET A 76 -5.69 2.86 12.49
N HIS A 77 -6.66 3.71 12.84
CA HIS A 77 -8.07 3.46 12.55
C HIS A 77 -8.38 3.63 11.06
N ARG A 78 -7.76 4.60 10.40
CA ARG A 78 -7.92 4.85 8.96
C ARG A 78 -7.31 3.71 8.14
N VAL A 79 -6.09 3.29 8.50
CA VAL A 79 -5.44 2.14 7.85
C VAL A 79 -6.25 0.87 8.05
N ALA A 80 -6.73 0.59 9.27
CA ALA A 80 -7.53 -0.61 9.52
C ALA A 80 -8.84 -0.62 8.71
N ALA A 81 -9.53 0.52 8.60
CA ALA A 81 -10.76 0.62 7.81
C ALA A 81 -10.50 0.42 6.30
N ALA A 82 -9.44 1.03 5.77
CA ALA A 82 -9.04 0.84 4.37
C ALA A 82 -8.56 -0.60 4.10
N ASP A 83 -7.77 -1.18 5.00
CA ASP A 83 -7.30 -2.56 4.90
C ASP A 83 -8.46 -3.56 4.84
N GLU A 84 -9.50 -3.37 5.66
CA GLU A 84 -10.70 -4.23 5.63
C GLU A 84 -11.43 -4.15 4.28
N LEU A 85 -11.55 -2.95 3.72
CA LEU A 85 -12.18 -2.78 2.41
C LEU A 85 -11.35 -3.42 1.29
N VAL A 86 -10.03 -3.31 1.34
CA VAL A 86 -9.15 -4.00 0.38
C VAL A 86 -9.26 -5.50 0.54
N ARG A 87 -9.26 -6.04 1.77
CA ARG A 87 -9.38 -7.49 2.02
C ARG A 87 -10.71 -8.05 1.51
N THR A 88 -11.81 -7.33 1.69
CA THR A 88 -13.13 -7.75 1.19
C THR A 88 -13.28 -7.62 -0.33
N SER A 89 -12.48 -6.75 -0.97
CA SER A 89 -12.50 -6.51 -2.42
C SER A 89 -11.42 -7.30 -3.18
N THR A 90 -10.62 -8.10 -2.48
CA THR A 90 -9.53 -8.90 -3.06
C THR A 90 -9.65 -10.37 -2.66
N ARG A 91 -8.92 -11.22 -3.36
CA ARG A 91 -8.71 -12.62 -2.98
C ARG A 91 -7.23 -12.87 -2.74
N PRO A 92 -6.87 -13.79 -1.82
CA PRO A 92 -5.49 -14.21 -1.64
C PRO A 92 -4.90 -14.79 -2.94
N HIS A 93 -3.59 -14.60 -3.09
CA HIS A 93 -2.79 -15.12 -4.18
C HIS A 93 -1.50 -15.72 -3.64
N ALA A 94 -1.06 -16.84 -4.24
CA ALA A 94 0.10 -17.59 -3.73
C ALA A 94 1.44 -16.89 -4.03
N VAL A 95 1.47 -16.04 -5.06
CA VAL A 95 2.69 -15.40 -5.56
C VAL A 95 2.68 -13.91 -5.22
N CYS A 96 3.85 -13.39 -4.84
CA CYS A 96 4.04 -11.95 -4.64
C CYS A 96 3.87 -11.21 -5.97
N LEU A 97 2.91 -10.30 -6.02
CA LEU A 97 2.62 -9.46 -7.18
C LEU A 97 3.76 -8.47 -7.47
N TRP A 98 4.56 -8.11 -6.46
CA TRP A 98 5.78 -7.31 -6.63
C TRP A 98 6.96 -8.12 -7.23
N GLY A 99 6.75 -9.40 -7.52
CA GLY A 99 7.76 -10.32 -8.04
C GLY A 99 8.46 -11.13 -6.96
N ALA A 100 8.83 -12.37 -7.31
CA ALA A 100 9.48 -13.31 -6.41
C ALA A 100 10.86 -12.82 -5.93
N ASP A 101 11.65 -12.19 -6.81
CA ASP A 101 12.96 -11.64 -6.46
C ASP A 101 12.86 -10.55 -5.39
N ASN A 102 11.85 -9.67 -5.49
CA ASN A 102 11.58 -8.66 -4.47
C ASN A 102 11.09 -9.31 -3.17
N ALA A 103 10.21 -10.31 -3.26
CA ALA A 103 9.74 -11.02 -2.08
C ALA A 103 10.90 -11.67 -1.32
N GLN A 104 11.83 -12.32 -2.04
CA GLN A 104 13.03 -12.91 -1.44
C GLN A 104 13.96 -11.83 -0.86
N ARG A 105 14.25 -10.77 -1.62
CA ARG A 105 15.18 -9.71 -1.21
C ARG A 105 14.72 -8.97 0.03
N HIS A 106 13.42 -8.72 0.15
CA HIS A 106 12.84 -7.92 1.22
C HIS A 106 12.12 -8.75 2.29
N GLY A 107 12.07 -10.08 2.13
CA GLY A 107 11.39 -10.98 3.05
C GLY A 107 9.87 -10.82 3.07
N TYR A 108 9.26 -10.41 1.95
CA TYR A 108 7.81 -10.21 1.90
C TYR A 108 7.07 -11.55 1.97
N THR A 109 6.10 -11.64 2.89
CA THR A 109 5.25 -12.82 3.05
C THR A 109 3.78 -12.47 2.97
N ALA A 110 2.94 -13.45 2.64
CA ALA A 110 1.49 -13.27 2.60
C ALA A 110 0.89 -12.89 3.97
N ASP A 111 1.59 -13.18 5.07
CA ASP A 111 1.13 -12.83 6.42
C ASP A 111 1.43 -11.36 6.75
N HIS A 112 2.65 -10.89 6.46
CA HIS A 112 3.10 -9.54 6.86
C HIS A 112 2.86 -8.48 5.78
N ASN A 113 2.92 -8.87 4.51
CA ASN A 113 2.80 -7.99 3.33
C ASN A 113 1.65 -8.45 2.44
N TRP A 114 0.57 -8.93 3.07
CA TRP A 114 -0.60 -9.54 2.42
C TRP A 114 -1.13 -8.75 1.22
N TRP A 115 -0.95 -7.42 1.18
CA TRP A 115 -1.35 -6.57 0.06
C TRP A 115 -0.63 -6.96 -1.25
N TYR A 116 0.66 -7.33 -1.20
CA TYR A 116 1.37 -7.87 -2.35
C TYR A 116 0.94 -9.28 -2.76
N PHE A 117 0.03 -9.90 -2.00
CA PHE A 117 -0.54 -11.22 -2.26
C PHE A 117 -2.06 -11.13 -2.41
N ALA A 118 -2.58 -9.94 -2.71
CA ALA A 118 -4.00 -9.67 -2.87
C ALA A 118 -4.30 -9.33 -4.33
N VAL A 119 -5.20 -10.07 -4.96
CA VAL A 119 -5.63 -9.83 -6.35
C VAL A 119 -7.07 -9.29 -6.33
N PRO A 120 -7.42 -8.27 -7.13
CA PRO A 120 -8.79 -7.76 -7.19
C PRO A 120 -9.79 -8.85 -7.53
N VAL A 121 -10.92 -8.91 -6.82
CA VAL A 121 -12.06 -9.77 -7.20
C VAL A 121 -12.69 -9.26 -8.48
N GLN A 122 -12.85 -7.93 -8.57
CA GLN A 122 -13.33 -7.24 -9.75
C GLN A 122 -12.27 -6.21 -10.19
N GLY A 123 -11.82 -6.32 -11.43
CA GLY A 123 -10.81 -5.42 -11.95
C GLY A 123 -10.72 -5.45 -13.47
N ASN A 124 -9.94 -4.52 -14.01
CA ASN A 124 -9.64 -4.40 -15.41
C ASN A 124 -9.16 -5.76 -15.99
N PRO A 125 -9.76 -6.27 -17.09
CA PRO A 125 -9.36 -7.55 -17.67
C PRO A 125 -7.88 -7.62 -18.06
N GLY A 126 -7.30 -6.50 -18.53
CA GLY A 126 -5.89 -6.38 -18.85
C GLY A 126 -4.97 -6.41 -17.62
N LEU A 127 -5.43 -5.92 -16.48
CA LEU A 127 -4.74 -6.15 -15.19
C LEU A 127 -4.80 -7.63 -14.82
N LEU A 128 -5.99 -8.22 -14.82
CA LEU A 128 -6.19 -9.61 -14.38
C LEU A 128 -5.41 -10.61 -15.25
N ALA A 129 -5.27 -10.34 -16.55
CA ALA A 129 -4.49 -11.16 -17.46
C ALA A 129 -2.97 -11.10 -17.20
N LYS A 130 -2.48 -10.03 -16.55
CA LYS A 130 -1.05 -9.82 -16.25
C LYS A 130 -0.64 -10.31 -14.85
N ILE A 131 -1.59 -10.72 -14.01
CA ILE A 131 -1.27 -11.27 -12.68
C ILE A 131 -0.38 -12.51 -12.84
N PRO A 132 0.79 -12.55 -12.15
CA PRO A 132 1.69 -13.70 -12.22
C PRO A 132 0.96 -14.96 -11.73
N ARG A 133 1.21 -16.10 -12.38
CA ARG A 133 0.60 -17.39 -12.03
C ARG A 133 1.43 -18.14 -11.00
#